data_AF-A0A497PN91-F1
#
_entry.id   AF-A0A497PN91-F1
#
_cell.length_a   1.000
_cell.length_b   1.000
_cell.length_c   1.000
_cell.angle_alpha   90.00
_cell.angle_beta   90.00
_cell.angle_gamma   90.00
#
_symmetry.space_group_name_H-M   'P 1'
#
loop_
_entity.id
_entity.type
_entity.pdbx_description
1 polymer ?
#
loop_
_entity_poly.entity_id
_entity_poly.type
_entity_poly.pdbx_seq_one_letter_code
_entity_poly.pdbx_strand_id
1 'polypeptide(L)'
;LEGFFEIHTWKEYRLLFDLAHFVVVDRMGYRYQDIFPYLAKLGIDYRLTNNANRMILASGNCFLHMAPTRMDISSTQIRSLVRQGLSIRYLVPDEVMNYILAKRLYTKDEGN
;
A
#
# COMPACT_ATOMS: atom_id res chain seq x y z
N LEU A 1 1.12 0.31 5.09
CA LEU A 1 1.31 -0.43 6.36
C LEU A 1 0.62 -1.80 6.34
N GLU A 2 -0.70 -1.88 6.12
CA GLU A 2 -1.46 -3.15 6.12
C GLU A 2 -0.80 -4.31 5.36
N GLY A 3 -0.49 -4.14 4.06
CA GLY A 3 0.14 -5.21 3.27
C GLY A 3 1.52 -5.64 3.78
N PHE A 4 2.22 -4.80 4.56
CA PHE A 4 3.49 -5.19 5.18
C PHE A 4 3.29 -6.14 6.37
N PHE A 5 2.23 -5.96 7.17
CA PHE A 5 1.90 -6.89 8.26
C PHE A 5 1.46 -8.28 7.77
N GLU A 6 1.20 -8.42 6.48
CA GLU A 6 0.92 -9.69 5.82
C GLU A 6 2.10 -10.22 5.01
N ILE A 7 3.27 -9.55 5.02
CA ILE A 7 4.42 -9.92 4.17
C ILE A 7 4.89 -11.36 4.41
N HIS A 8 4.71 -11.90 5.61
CA HIS A 8 5.05 -13.29 5.95
C HIS A 8 4.25 -14.34 5.15
N THR A 9 3.14 -13.94 4.54
CA THR A 9 2.32 -14.79 3.66
C THR A 9 2.84 -14.84 2.23
N TRP A 10 3.77 -13.95 1.87
CA TRP A 10 4.31 -13.88 0.52
C TRP A 10 5.31 -14.99 0.28
N LYS A 11 5.41 -15.44 -0.98
CA LYS A 11 6.40 -16.44 -1.39
C LYS A 11 7.82 -15.92 -1.10
N GLU A 12 8.60 -16.71 -0.36
CA GLU A 12 10.02 -16.43 -0.05
C GLU A 12 10.25 -15.02 0.52
N TYR A 13 9.31 -14.53 1.34
CA TYR A 13 9.31 -13.15 1.82
C TYR A 13 10.62 -12.71 2.51
N ARG A 14 11.35 -13.64 3.13
CA ARG A 14 12.64 -13.37 3.78
C ARG A 14 13.67 -12.82 2.78
N LEU A 15 13.73 -13.39 1.58
CA LEU A 15 14.67 -13.00 0.53
C LEU A 15 14.44 -11.56 0.08
N LEU A 16 13.22 -11.05 0.20
CA LEU A 16 12.91 -9.67 -0.20
C LEU A 16 13.71 -8.65 0.61
N PHE A 17 13.98 -8.92 1.91
CA PHE A 17 14.79 -8.05 2.77
C PHE A 17 16.26 -7.99 2.35
N ASP A 18 16.74 -9.01 1.61
CA ASP A 18 18.08 -9.04 1.05
C ASP A 18 18.16 -8.40 -0.34
N LEU A 19 17.08 -8.50 -1.12
CA LEU A 19 17.05 -8.05 -2.51
C LEU A 19 16.63 -6.59 -2.71
N ALA A 20 15.90 -5.99 -1.77
CA ALA A 20 15.27 -4.69 -2.00
C ALA A 20 15.24 -3.77 -0.78
N HIS A 21 15.18 -2.46 -1.06
CA HIS A 21 14.75 -1.47 -0.10
C HIS A 21 13.23 -1.54 0.11
N PHE A 22 12.80 -1.25 1.34
CA PHE A 22 11.39 -1.20 1.70
C PHE A 22 10.96 0.23 1.98
N VAL A 23 9.82 0.62 1.43
CA VAL A 23 9.15 1.87 1.79
C VAL A 23 7.77 1.53 2.31
N VAL A 24 7.52 1.81 3.58
CA VAL A 24 6.22 1.63 4.20
C VAL A 24 5.51 2.97 4.35
N VAL A 25 4.29 3.03 3.82
CA VAL A 25 3.45 4.22 3.84
C VAL A 25 2.35 4.07 4.87
N ASP A 26 2.09 5.12 5.65
CA ASP A 26 1.01 5.15 6.65
C ASP A 26 -0.37 4.81 6.05
N ARG A 27 -1.13 4.00 6.79
CA ARG A 27 -2.51 3.64 6.48
C ARG A 27 -3.31 3.59 7.77
N MET A 28 -4.61 3.91 7.70
CA MET A 28 -5.50 3.88 8.87
C MET A 28 -5.41 2.55 9.61
N GLY A 29 -5.45 2.61 10.95
CA GLY A 29 -5.50 1.42 11.79
C GLY A 29 -4.13 0.82 12.14
N TYR A 30 -3.03 1.38 11.63
CA TYR A 30 -1.68 0.90 11.90
C TYR A 30 -0.78 2.06 12.34
N ARG A 31 0.03 1.84 13.37
CA ARG A 31 1.07 2.79 13.77
C ARG A 31 2.42 2.29 13.29
N TYR A 32 3.27 3.20 12.82
CA TYR A 32 4.62 2.84 12.41
C TYR A 32 5.42 2.13 13.51
N GLN A 33 5.17 2.47 14.78
CA GLN A 33 5.84 1.82 15.92
C GLN A 33 5.51 0.33 16.03
N ASP A 34 4.39 -0.14 15.48
CA ASP A 34 4.00 -1.54 15.51
C ASP A 34 4.88 -2.40 14.55
N ILE A 35 5.69 -1.77 13.68
CA ILE A 35 6.64 -2.46 12.80
C ILE A 35 7.80 -3.09 13.57
N PHE A 36 8.35 -2.41 14.58
CA PHE A 36 9.50 -2.91 15.32
C PHE A 36 9.27 -4.30 15.96
N PRO A 37 8.19 -4.52 16.74
CA PRO A 37 7.90 -5.85 17.27
C PRO A 37 7.57 -6.87 16.16
N TYR A 38 7.02 -6.42 15.02
CA TYR A 38 6.74 -7.31 13.90
C TYR A 38 8.02 -7.76 13.17
N LEU A 39 8.98 -6.88 12.91
CA LEU A 39 10.30 -7.23 12.37
C LEU A 39 11.04 -8.21 13.31
N ALA A 40 10.98 -7.96 14.61
CA ALA A 40 11.54 -8.87 15.62
C ALA A 40 10.87 -10.25 15.57
N LYS A 41 9.53 -10.32 15.45
CA LYS A 41 8.79 -11.58 15.28
C LYS A 41 9.21 -12.34 14.02
N LEU A 42 9.53 -11.63 12.93
CA LEU A 42 10.02 -12.24 11.69
C LEU A 42 11.49 -12.67 11.77
N GLY A 43 12.22 -12.24 12.80
CA GLY A 43 13.66 -12.45 12.92
C GLY A 43 14.44 -11.66 11.87
N ILE A 44 14.00 -10.43 11.58
CA ILE A 44 14.67 -9.53 10.66
C ILE A 44 15.50 -8.53 11.46
N ASP A 45 16.82 -8.64 11.31
CA ASP A 45 17.77 -7.75 11.96
C ASP A 45 17.84 -6.39 11.26
N TYR A 46 17.90 -5.33 12.08
CA TYR A 46 18.02 -3.96 11.61
C TYR A 46 18.83 -3.10 12.57
N ARG A 47 19.38 -2.01 12.04
CA ARG A 47 20.05 -0.95 12.79
C ARG A 47 19.32 0.37 12.57
N LEU A 48 19.00 1.06 13.66
CA LEU A 48 18.43 2.40 13.61
C LEU A 48 19.47 3.42 13.09
N THR A 49 18.98 4.44 12.40
CA THR A 49 19.81 5.58 11.99
C THR A 49 19.46 6.83 12.82
N ASN A 50 20.22 7.91 12.64
CA ASN A 50 19.89 9.20 13.24
C ASN A 50 18.59 9.80 12.67
N ASN A 51 18.06 9.25 11.59
CA ASN A 51 16.76 9.60 11.03
C ASN A 51 15.72 8.56 11.48
N ALA A 52 14.72 9.00 12.26
CA ALA A 52 13.66 8.14 12.79
C ALA A 52 12.82 7.43 11.70
N ASN A 53 12.81 7.98 10.49
CA ASN A 53 12.08 7.43 9.35
C ASN A 53 12.93 6.47 8.50
N ARG A 54 14.15 6.14 8.96
CA ARG A 54 15.07 5.25 8.23
C ARG A 54 15.78 4.29 9.16
N MET A 55 15.75 3.01 8.80
CA MET A 55 16.61 1.97 9.37
C MET A 55 17.34 1.22 8.25
N ILE A 56 18.41 0.53 8.63
CA ILE A 56 19.25 -0.27 7.72
C ILE A 56 19.09 -1.73 8.11
N LEU A 57 18.72 -2.59 7.16
CA LEU A 57 18.60 -4.04 7.34
C LEU A 57 19.98 -4.70 7.33
N ALA A 58 20.09 -5.95 7.79
CA ALA A 58 21.35 -6.70 7.78
C ALA A 58 22.02 -6.78 6.39
N SER A 59 21.21 -6.81 5.33
CA SER A 59 21.64 -6.78 3.93
C SER A 59 22.27 -5.46 3.48
N GLY A 60 22.16 -4.39 4.28
CA GLY A 60 22.51 -3.02 3.90
C GLY A 60 21.37 -2.25 3.23
N ASN A 61 20.24 -2.92 2.93
CA ASN A 61 19.07 -2.28 2.36
C ASN A 61 18.42 -1.29 3.33
N CYS A 62 17.82 -0.24 2.78
CA CYS A 62 17.08 0.75 3.55
C CYS A 62 15.63 0.31 3.76
N PHE A 63 15.14 0.54 4.97
CA PHE A 63 13.72 0.48 5.29
C PHE A 63 13.27 1.88 5.71
N LEU A 64 12.33 2.43 4.95
CA LEU A 64 11.91 3.83 5.01
C LEU A 64 10.45 3.94 5.42
N HIS A 65 10.16 4.90 6.28
CA HIS A 65 8.81 5.28 6.66
C HIS A 65 8.40 6.56 5.95
N MET A 66 7.20 6.55 5.38
CA MET A 66 6.60 7.72 4.73
C MET A 66 5.17 7.96 5.23
N ALA A 67 4.89 9.21 5.60
CA ALA A 67 3.59 9.64 6.10
C ALA A 67 3.04 10.77 5.21
N PRO A 68 2.59 10.48 3.98
CA PRO A 68 2.02 11.51 3.10
C PRO A 68 0.61 11.90 3.56
N THR A 69 0.16 13.09 3.15
CA THR A 69 -1.23 13.52 3.33
C THR A 69 -2.17 12.52 2.68
N ARG A 70 -3.08 11.94 3.48
CA ARG A 70 -4.02 10.94 2.98
C ARG A 70 -5.16 11.59 2.20
N MET A 71 -5.44 11.01 1.05
CA MET A 71 -6.74 11.10 0.40
C MET A 71 -7.49 9.82 0.71
N ASP A 72 -8.68 9.93 1.29
CA ASP A 72 -9.51 8.76 1.62
C ASP A 72 -10.24 8.25 0.37
N ILE A 73 -9.46 7.62 -0.51
CA ILE A 73 -9.93 7.10 -1.79
C ILE A 73 -9.61 5.61 -1.83
N SER A 74 -10.61 4.77 -2.13
CA SER A 74 -10.42 3.33 -2.30
C SER A 74 -10.97 2.83 -3.63
N SER A 75 -10.34 1.81 -4.20
CA SER A 75 -10.82 1.19 -5.45
C SER A 75 -12.20 0.55 -5.29
N THR A 76 -12.53 0.04 -4.10
CA THR A 76 -13.87 -0.50 -3.79
C THR A 76 -14.93 0.60 -3.87
N GLN A 77 -14.67 1.76 -3.29
CA GLN A 77 -15.56 2.91 -3.38
C GLN A 77 -15.70 3.40 -4.82
N ILE A 78 -14.59 3.57 -5.56
CA ILE A 78 -14.62 3.98 -6.97
C ILE A 78 -15.48 3.03 -7.79
N ARG A 79 -15.25 1.71 -7.70
CA ARG A 79 -16.06 0.72 -8.44
C ARG A 79 -17.53 0.76 -8.03
N SER A 80 -17.83 1.00 -6.75
CA SER A 80 -19.22 1.12 -6.27
C SER A 80 -19.92 2.35 -6.86
N LEU A 81 -19.26 3.50 -6.90
CA LEU A 81 -19.79 4.72 -7.51
C LEU A 81 -20.07 4.53 -9.00
N VAL A 82 -19.14 3.93 -9.74
CA VAL A 82 -19.31 3.63 -11.16
C VAL A 82 -20.51 2.70 -11.40
N ARG A 83 -20.66 1.64 -10.59
CA ARG A 83 -21.83 0.74 -10.68
C ARG A 83 -23.17 1.43 -10.45
N GLN A 84 -23.16 2.49 -9.64
CA GLN A 84 -24.34 3.31 -9.33
C GLN A 84 -24.58 4.41 -10.37
N GLY A 85 -23.72 4.54 -11.39
CA GLY A 85 -23.79 5.64 -12.36
C GLY A 85 -23.38 7.00 -11.77
N LEU A 86 -22.72 7.01 -10.61
CA LEU A 86 -22.26 8.22 -9.95
C LEU A 86 -20.91 8.66 -10.49
N SER A 87 -20.68 9.98 -10.49
CA SER A 87 -19.42 10.56 -10.93
C SER A 87 -18.26 10.19 -10.01
N ILE A 88 -17.11 9.85 -10.62
CA ILE A 88 -15.83 9.62 -9.95
C ILE A 88 -14.80 10.72 -10.26
N ARG A 89 -15.26 11.86 -10.80
CA ARG A 89 -14.38 13.00 -11.09
C ARG A 89 -13.65 13.44 -9.82
N TYR A 90 -12.37 13.79 -9.96
CA TYR A 90 -11.45 14.16 -8.87
C TYR A 90 -11.05 13.03 -7.90
N LEU A 91 -11.64 11.83 -8.01
CA LEU A 91 -11.20 10.65 -7.24
C LEU A 91 -10.12 9.86 -7.98
N VAL A 92 -10.00 10.05 -9.28
CA VAL A 92 -9.00 9.46 -10.16
C VAL A 92 -8.53 10.51 -11.18
N PRO A 93 -7.37 10.32 -11.82
CA PRO A 93 -6.97 11.15 -12.95
C PRO A 93 -8.03 11.14 -14.06
N ASP A 94 -8.22 12.28 -14.74
CA ASP A 94 -9.25 12.43 -15.78
C ASP A 94 -9.11 11.39 -16.91
N GLU A 95 -7.87 11.08 -17.30
CA GLU A 95 -7.58 10.05 -18.30
C GLU A 95 -8.08 8.66 -17.88
N VAL A 96 -7.95 8.32 -16.59
CA VAL A 96 -8.43 7.05 -16.03
C VAL A 96 -9.95 7.02 -16.00
N MET A 97 -10.60 8.12 -15.60
CA MET A 97 -12.06 8.24 -15.63
C MET A 97 -12.60 8.08 -17.05
N ASN A 98 -12.02 8.80 -18.01
CA ASN A 98 -12.42 8.73 -19.43
C ASN A 98 -12.26 7.32 -19.97
N TYR A 99 -11.17 6.62 -19.61
CA TYR A 99 -10.95 5.24 -20.00
C TYR A 99 -12.02 4.29 -19.41
N ILE A 100 -12.34 4.42 -18.11
CA ILE A 100 -13.38 3.63 -17.45
C ILE A 100 -14.73 3.80 -18.15
N LEU A 101 -15.12 5.04 -18.47
CA LEU A 101 -16.38 5.34 -19.15
C LEU A 101 -16.40 4.80 -20.59
N ALA A 102 -15.34 5.05 -21.36
CA ALA A 102 -15.24 4.61 -22.76
C ALA A 102 -15.25 3.08 -22.89
N LYS A 103 -14.65 2.36 -21.93
CA LYS A 103 -14.61 0.90 -21.90
C LYS A 103 -15.75 0.25 -21.10
N ARG A 104 -16.66 1.05 -20.52
CA ARG A 104 -17.75 0.59 -19.64
C ARG A 104 -17.24 -0.35 -18.53
N LEU A 105 -16.08 -0.03 -17.96
CA LEU A 105 -15.52 -0.85 -16.88
C LEU A 105 -16.34 -0.64 -15.61
N TYR A 106 -16.59 -1.72 -14.87
CA TYR A 106 -17.28 -1.69 -13.58
C TYR A 106 -18.72 -1.18 -13.65
N THR A 107 -19.34 -1.04 -14.83
CA THR A 107 -20.78 -0.88 -14.92
C THR A 107 -21.46 -2.20 -14.52
N LYS A 108 -22.74 -2.16 -14.13
CA LYS A 108 -23.52 -3.41 -14.13
C LYS A 108 -23.51 -3.93 -15.56
N ASP A 109 -22.96 -5.11 -15.79
CA ASP A 109 -23.38 -5.89 -16.95
C ASP A 109 -24.90 -6.05 -16.80
N GLU A 110 -25.64 -5.74 -17.86
CA GLU A 110 -26.98 -6.28 -18.00
C GLU A 110 -26.80 -7.80 -18.06
N GLY A 111 -26.97 -8.43 -16.89
CA GLY A 111 -27.30 -9.84 -16.83
C GLY A 111 -28.60 -10.01 -17.60
N ASN A 112 -28.46 -10.55 -18.81
CA ASN A 112 -29.51 -11.25 -19.53
C ASN A 112 -30.02 -12.42 -18.69
#